data_AF-A0A1I7SFB1-F1
#
_entry.id   AF-A0A1I7SFB1-F1
#
_cell.length_a   1.000
_cell.length_b   1.000
_cell.length_c   1.000
_cell.angle_alpha   90.00
_cell.angle_beta   90.00
_cell.angle_gamma   90.00
#
_symmetry.space_group_name_H-M   'P 1'
#
loop_
_entity.id
_entity.type
_entity.pdbx_description
1 polymer ?
#
loop_
_entity_poly.entity_id
_entity_poly.type
_entity_poly.pdbx_seq_one_letter_code
_entity_poly.pdbx_strand_id
1 'polypeptide(L)'
;MTTLMEMKDVNVVTCKVCDYTAPTPADLCQQLCHELVRHKARKRWFKCKECQVRAAVYTMLPTKPCTKCGAKNFERVAMKDEKKVQLRPNLEIRGEERKFVNF
;
A
#
# COMPACT_ATOMS: atom_id res chain seq x y z
N MET A 1 14.55 -6.37 13.86
CA MET A 1 13.60 -7.17 13.04
C MET A 1 12.37 -6.34 12.72
N THR A 2 12.46 -5.44 11.74
CA THR A 2 11.32 -4.63 11.28
C THR A 2 10.46 -5.52 10.38
N THR A 3 9.33 -5.97 10.90
CA THR A 3 8.38 -6.79 10.16
C THR A 3 7.77 -5.97 9.03
N LEU A 4 8.15 -6.24 7.77
CA LEU A 4 7.68 -5.57 6.54
C LEU A 4 6.14 -5.61 6.30
N MET A 5 5.41 -6.31 7.18
CA MET A 5 3.97 -6.55 7.13
C MET A 5 3.14 -5.58 8.00
N GLU A 6 3.78 -4.79 8.88
CA GLU A 6 3.08 -3.74 9.64
C GLU A 6 3.96 -2.50 9.87
N MET A 7 3.36 -1.33 9.74
CA MET A 7 3.95 -0.05 10.15
C MET A 7 3.33 0.37 11.48
N LYS A 8 4.17 0.49 12.51
CA LYS A 8 3.76 0.94 13.85
C LYS A 8 3.71 2.47 13.91
N ASP A 9 2.94 2.99 14.86
CA ASP A 9 2.93 4.40 15.26
C ASP A 9 2.60 5.40 14.14
N VAL A 10 1.64 5.05 13.27
CA VAL A 10 1.14 5.95 12.23
C VAL A 10 0.09 6.88 12.83
N ASN A 11 0.27 8.19 12.63
CA ASN A 11 -0.74 9.18 13.01
C ASN A 11 -1.98 8.99 12.13
N VAL A 12 -3.12 8.79 12.78
CA VAL A 12 -4.42 8.62 12.12
C VAL A 12 -5.49 9.42 12.85
N VAL A 13 -6.60 9.64 12.16
CA VAL A 13 -7.80 10.28 12.65
C VAL A 13 -8.94 9.27 12.58
N THR A 14 -9.65 9.09 13.70
CA THR A 14 -10.91 8.35 13.74
C THR A 14 -12.06 9.32 13.96
N CYS A 15 -13.09 9.22 13.12
CA CYS A 15 -14.33 9.96 13.30
C CYS A 15 -15.29 9.16 14.18
N LYS A 16 -15.76 9.71 15.31
CA LYS A 16 -16.71 9.01 16.20
C LYS A 16 -18.13 8.92 15.65
N VAL A 17 -18.49 9.81 14.73
CA VAL A 17 -19.83 9.84 14.11
C VAL A 17 -19.96 8.82 12.98
N CYS A 18 -18.89 8.65 12.19
CA CYS A 18 -18.89 7.82 10.98
C CYS A 18 -18.12 6.50 11.15
N ASP A 19 -17.49 6.28 12.31
CA ASP A 19 -16.70 5.10 12.66
C ASP A 19 -15.68 4.66 11.60
N TYR A 20 -15.00 5.61 10.97
CA TYR A 20 -13.89 5.33 10.06
C TYR A 20 -12.57 5.84 10.62
N THR A 21 -11.48 5.17 10.23
CA THR A 21 -10.10 5.54 10.57
C THR A 21 -9.31 5.78 9.28
N ALA A 22 -8.69 6.95 9.17
CA ALA A 22 -7.93 7.38 8.00
C ALA A 22 -6.72 8.24 8.40
N PRO A 23 -5.69 8.39 7.55
CA PRO A 23 -4.55 9.26 7.85
C PRO A 23 -4.95 10.74 7.86
N THR A 24 -5.91 11.11 7.01
CA THR A 24 -6.51 12.44 6.93
C THR A 24 -8.01 12.34 7.16
N PRO A 25 -8.62 13.34 7.82
CA PRO A 25 -10.08 13.41 7.91
C PRO A 25 -10.69 13.62 6.51
N ALA A 26 -11.93 13.17 6.30
CA ALA A 26 -12.66 13.44 5.08
C ALA A 26 -13.18 14.87 5.09
N ASP A 27 -13.20 15.54 3.95
CA ASP A 27 -13.63 16.93 3.82
C ASP A 27 -15.06 17.14 4.32
N LEU A 28 -15.96 16.19 4.01
CA LEU A 28 -17.33 16.18 4.51
C LEU A 28 -17.40 16.15 6.05
N CYS A 29 -16.53 15.37 6.69
CA CYS A 29 -16.50 15.29 8.16
C CYS A 29 -15.95 16.57 8.80
N GLN A 30 -15.09 17.31 8.09
CA GLN A 30 -14.64 18.62 8.53
C GLN A 30 -15.74 19.67 8.37
N GLN A 31 -16.44 19.67 7.23
CA GLN A 31 -17.54 20.60 6.94
C GLN A 31 -18.71 20.44 7.91
N LEU A 32 -19.02 19.19 8.29
CA LEU A 32 -20.07 18.87 9.25
C LEU A 32 -19.61 18.93 10.72
N CYS A 33 -18.36 19.38 10.97
CA CYS A 33 -17.76 19.49 12.31
C CYS A 33 -17.91 18.22 13.17
N HIS A 34 -17.65 17.04 12.60
CA HIS A 34 -17.71 15.79 13.36
C HIS A 34 -16.63 15.71 14.43
N GLU A 35 -16.89 14.92 15.48
CA GLU A 35 -15.88 14.60 16.51
C GLU A 35 -14.78 13.69 15.94
N LEU A 36 -13.62 14.31 15.67
CA LEU A 36 -12.42 13.66 15.12
C LEU A 36 -11.35 13.47 16.20
N VAL A 37 -10.94 12.21 16.45
CA VAL A 37 -9.92 11.84 17.43
C VAL A 37 -8.62 11.47 16.72
N ARG A 38 -7.54 12.21 17.02
CA ARG A 38 -6.18 11.90 16.54
C ARG A 38 -5.50 10.94 17.49
N HIS A 39 -4.95 9.84 16.98
CA HIS A 39 -4.20 8.86 17.77
C HIS A 39 -3.19 8.12 16.88
N LYS A 40 -2.35 7.30 17.50
CA LYS A 40 -1.39 6.44 16.79
C LYS A 40 -1.98 5.05 16.59
N ALA A 41 -1.89 4.53 15.37
CA ALA A 41 -2.37 3.20 15.01
C ALA A 41 -1.33 2.40 14.23
N ARG A 42 -1.55 1.09 14.10
CA ARG A 42 -0.73 0.21 13.26
C ARG A 42 -1.36 0.07 11.88
N LYS A 43 -0.63 0.45 10.83
CA LYS A 43 -1.05 0.24 9.45
C LYS A 43 -0.63 -1.15 8.98
N ARG A 44 -1.59 -1.88 8.42
CA ARG A 44 -1.42 -3.25 7.92
C ARG A 44 -1.85 -3.32 6.46
N TRP A 45 -1.30 -4.27 5.73
CA TRP A 45 -1.61 -4.47 4.31
C TRP A 45 -2.24 -5.83 4.08
N PHE A 46 -3.31 -5.81 3.28
CA PHE A 46 -4.07 -6.98 2.89
C PHE A 46 -4.23 -7.02 1.37
N LYS A 47 -4.40 -8.22 0.84
CA LYS A 47 -4.70 -8.48 -0.56
C LYS A 47 -5.91 -9.39 -0.64
N CYS A 48 -6.89 -9.04 -1.47
CA CYS A 48 -8.03 -9.91 -1.71
C CYS A 48 -7.57 -11.15 -2.48
N LYS A 49 -7.97 -12.35 -2.04
CA LYS A 49 -7.57 -13.60 -2.71
C LYS A 49 -8.20 -13.77 -4.09
N GLU A 50 -9.42 -13.25 -4.28
CA GLU A 50 -10.16 -13.41 -5.53
C GLU A 50 -9.72 -12.39 -6.60
N CYS A 51 -9.75 -11.11 -6.27
CA CYS A 51 -9.49 -10.05 -7.25
C CYS A 51 -8.09 -9.42 -7.14
N GLN A 52 -7.26 -9.88 -6.19
CA GLN A 52 -5.88 -9.43 -5.99
C GLN A 52 -5.73 -7.93 -5.66
N VAL A 53 -6.84 -7.23 -5.40
CA VAL A 53 -6.85 -5.83 -4.98
C VAL A 53 -6.24 -5.68 -3.59
N ARG A 54 -5.38 -4.68 -3.43
CA ARG A 54 -4.70 -4.38 -2.17
C ARG A 54 -5.51 -3.39 -1.35
N ALA A 55 -5.54 -3.59 -0.04
CA ALA A 55 -6.17 -2.70 0.91
C ALA A 55 -5.23 -2.42 2.08
N ALA A 56 -5.14 -1.16 2.50
CA ALA A 56 -4.44 -0.78 3.72
C ALA A 56 -5.47 -0.54 4.83
N VAL A 57 -5.25 -1.14 5.99
CA VAL A 57 -6.21 -1.15 7.09
C VAL A 57 -5.48 -0.84 8.41
N TYR A 58 -6.14 -0.09 9.29
CA TYR A 58 -5.61 0.33 10.59
C TYR A 58 -6.11 -0.54 11.76
N THR A 59 -7.12 -1.36 11.51
CA THR A 59 -7.67 -2.36 12.43
C THR A 59 -6.96 -3.71 12.28
N MET A 60 -7.34 -4.68 13.12
CA MET A 60 -6.74 -6.01 13.11
C MET A 60 -6.96 -6.76 11.79
N LEU A 61 -8.19 -6.67 11.25
CA LEU A 61 -8.66 -7.25 10.01
C LEU A 61 -9.55 -6.24 9.25
N PRO A 62 -9.71 -6.37 7.92
CA PRO A 62 -10.62 -5.54 7.14
C PRO A 62 -12.07 -5.76 7.57
N THR A 63 -12.73 -4.70 8.08
CA THR A 63 -14.16 -4.75 8.44
C THR A 63 -15.05 -4.63 7.21
N LYS A 64 -14.59 -3.88 6.19
CA LYS A 64 -15.31 -3.65 4.94
C LYS A 64 -14.98 -4.77 3.92
N PRO A 65 -15.95 -5.21 3.12
CA PRO A 65 -15.70 -6.14 2.02
C PRO A 65 -14.78 -5.53 0.96
N CYS A 66 -14.24 -6.36 0.07
CA CYS A 66 -13.42 -5.90 -1.03
C CYS A 66 -14.18 -4.90 -1.90
N THR A 67 -13.57 -3.76 -2.19
CA THR A 67 -14.17 -2.69 -3.00
C THR A 67 -14.46 -3.10 -4.44
N LYS A 68 -13.78 -4.13 -4.97
CA LYS A 68 -13.94 -4.57 -6.36
C LYS A 68 -14.88 -5.77 -6.51
N CYS A 69 -14.75 -6.80 -5.67
CA CYS A 69 -15.54 -8.04 -5.81
C CYS A 69 -16.54 -8.28 -4.67
N GLY A 70 -16.55 -7.48 -3.60
CA GLY A 70 -17.44 -7.68 -2.45
C GLY A 70 -17.06 -8.85 -1.53
N ALA A 71 -16.07 -9.68 -1.90
CA ALA A 71 -15.63 -10.78 -1.06
C ALA A 71 -14.91 -10.31 0.21
N LYS A 72 -14.98 -11.13 1.26
CA LYS A 72 -14.30 -10.90 2.55
C LYS A 72 -13.01 -11.71 2.71
N ASN A 73 -12.57 -12.39 1.66
CA ASN A 73 -11.39 -13.25 1.69
C ASN A 73 -10.11 -12.46 1.44
N PHE A 74 -9.42 -12.10 2.53
CA PHE A 74 -8.19 -11.30 2.52
C PHE A 74 -7.00 -12.09 3.07
N GLU A 75 -5.84 -11.88 2.46
CA GLU A 75 -4.54 -12.40 2.88
C GLU A 75 -3.65 -11.26 3.38
N ARG A 76 -2.89 -11.51 4.45
CA ARG A 76 -1.94 -10.54 4.99
C ARG A 76 -0.70 -10.50 4.11
N VAL A 77 -0.31 -9.30 3.66
CA VAL A 77 0.83 -9.11 2.74
C VAL A 77 1.81 -8.07 3.25
N ALA A 78 3.01 -8.03 2.67
CA ALA A 78 3.99 -6.98 2.91
C ALA A 78 3.52 -5.62 2.35
N MET A 79 4.17 -4.53 2.77
CA MET A 79 3.86 -3.17 2.32
C MET A 79 3.82 -3.00 0.80
N LYS A 80 4.85 -3.50 0.11
CA LYS A 80 4.99 -3.51 -1.34
C LYS A 80 5.29 -4.94 -1.78
N ASP A 81 4.90 -5.25 -3.02
CA ASP A 81 5.33 -6.48 -3.66
C ASP A 81 6.81 -6.36 -4.04
N GLU A 82 7.52 -7.48 -3.97
CA GLU A 82 8.92 -7.54 -4.38
C GLU A 82 9.02 -7.24 -5.87
N LYS A 83 9.98 -6.37 -6.23
CA LYS A 83 10.23 -6.04 -7.63
C LYS A 83 10.84 -7.28 -8.29
N LYS A 84 10.08 -7.92 -9.18
CA LYS A 84 10.62 -8.97 -10.06
C LYS A 84 11.55 -8.31 -11.07
N VAL A 85 12.85 -8.40 -10.84
CA VAL A 85 13.88 -7.96 -11.79
C VAL A 85 14.42 -9.20 -12.49
N GLN A 86 14.58 -9.14 -13.82
CA GLN A 86 15.33 -10.16 -14.53
C GLN A 86 16.80 -10.04 -14.11
N LEU A 87 17.31 -11.03 -13.39
CA LEU A 87 18.69 -11.03 -12.86
C LEU A 87 19.75 -11.04 -13.96
N ARG A 88 19.37 -11.44 -15.19
CA ARG A 88 20.24 -11.42 -16.36
C ARG A 88 19.81 -10.27 -17.26
N PRO A 89 20.53 -9.14 -17.29
CA PRO A 89 20.37 -8.20 -18.39
C PRO A 89 20.73 -8.93 -19.69
N ASN A 90 19.93 -8.75 -20.74
CA ASN A 90 20.36 -9.07 -22.10
C ASN A 90 21.50 -8.11 -22.45
N LEU A 91 22.72 -8.49 -22.11
CA LEU A 91 23.93 -7.73 -22.47
C LEU A 91 24.10 -7.88 -23.97
N GLU A 92 23.85 -6.81 -24.70
CA GLU A 92 24.22 -6.74 -26.11
C GLU A 92 25.74 -6.79 -26.23
N ILE A 93 26.24 -7.56 -27.19
CA ILE A 93 27.67 -7.65 -27.49
C ILE A 93 28.07 -6.25 -28.00
N ARG A 94 29.08 -5.65 -27.36
CA ARG A 94 29.61 -4.34 -27.75
C ARG A 94 30.00 -4.41 -29.25
N GLY A 95 29.38 -3.56 -30.06
CA GLY A 95 29.61 -3.52 -31.51
C GLY A 95 31.09 -3.31 -31.86
N GLU A 96 31.46 -3.71 -33.07
CA GLU A 96 32.84 -3.70 -33.57
C GLU A 96 33.48 -2.30 -33.44
N GLU A 97 34.59 -2.20 -32.68
CA GLU A 97 35.34 -0.95 -32.51
C GLU A 97 36.09 -0.64 -33.82
N ARG A 98 35.52 0.25 -34.65
CA ARG A 98 36.21 0.76 -35.84
C ARG A 98 37.26 1.80 -35.44
N LYS A 99 38.51 1.58 -35.86
CA LYS A 99 39.58 2.58 -35.72
C LYS A 99 39.25 3.78 -36.61
N PHE A 100 39.37 4.99 -36.05
CA PHE A 100 39.33 6.22 -36.83
C PHE A 100 40.45 6.17 -37.88
N VAL A 101 40.08 6.12 -39.15
CA VAL A 101 41.00 6.43 -40.25
C VAL A 101 41.12 7.95 -40.31
N ASN A 102 42.28 8.46 -39.92
CA ASN A 102 42.64 9.85 -40.11
C ASN A 102 42.77 10.12 -41.62
N PHE A 103 42.10 11.17 -42.09
CA PHE A 103 42.30 11.76 -43.42
C PHE A 103 43.49 12.72 -43.40
#